data_AF-A0A6P0RVL8-F1
#
_entry.id   AF-A0A6P0RVL8-F1
#
_cell.length_a   1.000
_cell.length_b   1.000
_cell.length_c   1.000
_cell.angle_alpha   90.00
_cell.angle_beta   90.00
_cell.angle_gamma   90.00
#
_symmetry.space_group_name_H-M   'P 1'
#
loop_
_entity.id
_entity.type
_entity.pdbx_description
1 polymer ?
#
loop_
_entity_poly.entity_id
_entity_poly.type
_entity_poly.pdbx_seq_one_letter_code
_entity_poly.pdbx_strand_id
1 'polypeptide(L)'
;HYLSNFVSLIGFDFYFNSESEIEIYAEVAEKDFFKPETQNLVWRNFPQSALAPLPASDLFFTGLSKANNSPVLYYHLKDRQSLSNYFRLNDTAQRVHNFYQYREILPQMWVGTAQKELEKTRIDNIRLYYYKSFVADK
;
A
#
# COMPACT_ATOMS: atom_id res chain seq x y z
N HIS A 1 -20.23 0.36 8.16
CA HIS A 1 -19.06 -0.38 7.67
C HIS A 1 -17.97 -0.29 8.74
N TYR A 2 -17.36 -1.38 9.20
CA TYR A 2 -16.48 -1.38 10.40
C TYR A 2 -15.22 -0.49 10.29
N LEU A 3 -14.87 -0.05 9.07
CA LEU A 3 -13.71 0.80 8.78
C LEU A 3 -14.05 2.29 8.63
N SER A 4 -15.31 2.72 8.80
CA SER A 4 -15.71 4.12 8.51
C SER A 4 -14.95 5.16 9.32
N ASN A 5 -14.58 4.84 10.57
CA ASN A 5 -13.85 5.76 11.45
C ASN A 5 -12.36 5.89 11.10
N PHE A 6 -11.87 5.08 10.16
CA PHE A 6 -10.49 5.08 9.69
C PHE A 6 -10.33 5.79 8.35
N VAL A 7 -11.42 6.29 7.75
CA VAL A 7 -11.37 6.93 6.44
C VAL A 7 -10.72 8.31 6.53
N SER A 8 -9.62 8.51 5.81
CA SER A 8 -8.89 9.79 5.74
C SER A 8 -8.68 10.31 4.32
N LEU A 9 -8.74 9.43 3.31
CA LEU A 9 -8.45 9.74 1.91
C LEU A 9 -9.57 9.24 1.00
N ILE A 10 -9.92 10.06 0.00
CA ILE A 10 -10.89 9.76 -1.05
C ILE A 10 -10.21 9.94 -2.40
N GLY A 11 -10.20 8.89 -3.22
CA GLY A 11 -9.69 8.89 -4.58
C GLY A 11 -10.81 9.01 -5.60
N PHE A 12 -10.52 9.67 -6.71
CA PHE A 12 -11.42 9.78 -7.86
C PHE A 12 -10.63 9.43 -9.12
N ASP A 13 -11.11 8.43 -9.85
CA ASP A 13 -10.60 8.07 -11.17
C ASP A 13 -11.55 8.60 -12.24
N PHE A 14 -11.01 9.26 -13.27
CA PHE A 14 -11.76 9.80 -14.39
C PHE A 14 -11.25 9.17 -15.69
N TYR A 15 -11.95 8.15 -16.16
CA TYR A 15 -11.59 7.47 -17.39
C TYR A 15 -12.01 8.29 -18.62
N PHE A 16 -11.25 8.18 -19.71
CA PHE A 16 -11.52 8.95 -20.94
C PHE A 16 -12.77 8.47 -21.68
N ASN A 17 -13.31 7.30 -21.35
CA ASN A 17 -14.59 6.79 -21.84
C ASN A 17 -15.80 7.38 -21.08
N SER A 18 -15.60 8.44 -20.30
CA SER A 18 -16.63 9.10 -19.47
C SER A 18 -17.12 8.30 -18.26
N GLU A 19 -16.51 7.16 -17.96
CA GLU A 19 -16.71 6.47 -16.68
C GLU A 19 -15.87 7.13 -15.59
N SER A 20 -16.40 7.17 -14.37
CA SER A 20 -15.69 7.69 -13.20
C SER A 20 -15.89 6.74 -12.04
N GLU A 21 -14.85 6.59 -11.22
CA GLU A 21 -14.89 5.74 -10.03
C GLU A 21 -14.48 6.53 -8.80
N ILE A 22 -15.02 6.12 -7.65
CA ILE A 22 -14.64 6.64 -6.34
C ILE A 22 -14.05 5.52 -5.50
N GLU A 23 -12.98 5.81 -4.79
CA GLU A 23 -12.37 4.91 -3.83
C GLU A 23 -12.23 5.60 -2.48
N ILE A 24 -12.57 4.88 -1.41
CA ILE A 24 -12.41 5.34 -0.04
C ILE A 24 -11.27 4.54 0.59
N TYR A 25 -10.31 5.23 1.20
CA TYR A 25 -9.16 4.58 1.84
C TYR A 25 -9.27 4.70 3.35
N ALA A 26 -9.35 3.54 4.01
CA ALA A 26 -9.26 3.43 5.46
C ALA A 26 -7.79 3.29 5.87
N GLU A 27 -7.34 4.14 6.79
CA GLU A 27 -5.95 4.35 7.19
C GLU A 27 -5.69 3.88 8.62
N VAL A 28 -4.50 3.31 8.84
CA VAL A 28 -3.94 3.17 10.18
C VAL A 28 -2.49 3.66 10.15
N ALA A 29 -2.14 4.58 11.04
CA ALA A 29 -0.78 5.07 11.22
C ALA A 29 0.04 4.17 12.17
N GLU A 30 1.36 4.18 12.03
CA GLU A 30 2.27 3.33 12.81
C GLU A 30 2.03 3.38 14.32
N LYS A 31 1.85 4.60 14.85
CA LYS A 31 1.59 4.85 16.29
C LYS A 31 0.36 4.09 16.82
N ASP A 32 -0.53 3.68 15.91
CA ASP A 32 -1.80 3.02 16.22
C ASP A 32 -1.76 1.51 15.90
N PHE A 33 -0.72 0.99 15.24
CA PHE A 33 -0.63 -0.43 14.84
C PHE A 33 -0.81 -1.41 16.00
N PHE A 34 -0.26 -1.08 17.18
CA PHE A 34 -0.27 -1.95 18.35
C PHE A 34 -1.41 -1.64 19.34
N LYS A 35 -2.28 -0.67 19.04
CA LYS A 35 -3.42 -0.38 19.91
C LYS A 35 -4.38 -1.58 19.92
N PRO A 36 -4.93 -1.99 21.08
CA PRO A 36 -5.89 -3.09 21.16
C PRO A 36 -7.11 -2.88 20.26
N GLU A 37 -7.57 -1.63 20.12
CA GLU A 37 -8.63 -1.25 19.20
C GLU A 37 -8.29 -1.64 17.76
N THR A 38 -7.12 -1.25 17.26
CA THR A 38 -6.68 -1.56 15.90
C THR A 38 -6.56 -3.06 15.67
N GLN A 39 -6.00 -3.79 16.63
CA GLN A 39 -5.93 -5.26 16.59
C GLN A 39 -7.32 -5.89 16.45
N ASN A 40 -8.28 -5.41 17.24
CA ASN A 40 -9.64 -5.94 17.30
C ASN A 40 -10.54 -5.50 16.14
N LEU A 41 -10.35 -4.29 15.60
CA LEU A 41 -11.23 -3.75 14.56
C LEU A 41 -10.67 -3.95 13.16
N VAL A 42 -9.35 -3.95 13.00
CA VAL A 42 -8.68 -4.00 11.70
C VAL A 42 -7.96 -5.34 11.52
N TRP A 43 -6.90 -5.60 12.28
CA TRP A 43 -5.95 -6.67 11.99
C TRP A 43 -6.51 -8.08 12.11
N ARG A 44 -7.47 -8.32 13.02
CA ARG A 44 -8.12 -9.64 13.14
C ARG A 44 -8.80 -10.12 11.85
N ASN A 45 -9.10 -9.21 10.92
CA ASN A 45 -9.80 -9.52 9.67
C ASN A 45 -8.83 -9.78 8.51
N PHE A 46 -7.52 -9.68 8.74
CA PHE A 46 -6.48 -9.89 7.74
C PHE A 46 -5.63 -11.12 8.06
N PRO A 47 -5.17 -11.87 7.04
CA PRO A 47 -4.25 -12.97 7.24
C PRO A 47 -2.87 -12.47 7.68
N GLN A 48 -2.09 -13.35 8.31
CA GLN A 48 -0.72 -13.05 8.74
C GLN A 48 0.16 -12.49 7.61
N SER A 49 -0.03 -12.98 6.38
CA SER A 49 0.69 -12.53 5.18
C SER A 49 0.47 -11.04 4.89
N ALA A 50 -0.75 -10.53 5.14
CA ALA A 50 -1.08 -9.12 4.99
C ALA A 50 -0.51 -8.24 6.11
N LEU A 51 -0.25 -8.81 7.28
CA LEU A 51 0.33 -8.10 8.43
C LEU A 51 1.87 -8.10 8.40
N ALA A 52 2.49 -9.04 7.68
CA ALA A 52 3.93 -9.22 7.62
C ALA A 52 4.74 -7.97 7.18
N PRO A 53 4.26 -7.10 6.27
CA PRO A 53 4.99 -5.89 5.88
C PRO A 53 4.86 -4.71 6.86
N LEU A 54 3.94 -4.77 7.84
CA LEU A 54 3.69 -3.66 8.77
C LEU A 54 4.93 -3.20 9.55
N PRO A 55 5.86 -4.06 10.01
CA PRO A 55 7.06 -3.63 10.73
C PRO A 55 7.98 -2.69 9.93
N ALA A 56 7.95 -2.77 8.60
CA ALA A 56 8.71 -1.87 7.71
C ALA A 56 7.88 -0.69 7.20
N SER A 57 6.61 -0.61 7.60
CA SER A 57 5.67 0.42 7.16
C SER A 57 5.46 1.46 8.25
N ASP A 58 5.24 2.73 7.89
CA ASP A 58 4.78 3.77 8.83
C ASP A 58 3.27 4.10 8.66
N LEU A 59 2.66 3.62 7.57
CA LEU A 59 1.25 3.83 7.24
C LEU A 59 0.70 2.63 6.46
N PHE A 60 -0.56 2.30 6.72
CA PHE A 60 -1.31 1.26 6.00
C PHE A 60 -2.64 1.80 5.53
N PHE A 61 -3.01 1.51 4.27
CA PHE A 61 -4.38 1.69 3.78
C PHE A 61 -4.99 0.39 3.30
N THR A 62 -6.33 0.32 3.36
CA THR A 62 -7.11 -0.55 2.49
C THR A 62 -8.04 0.29 1.63
N GLY A 63 -7.94 0.11 0.31
CA GLY A 63 -8.80 0.76 -0.67
C GLY A 63 -10.14 0.02 -0.82
N LEU A 64 -11.24 0.75 -0.62
CA LEU A 64 -12.61 0.25 -0.73
C LEU A 64 -13.30 0.97 -1.89
N SER A 65 -13.50 0.26 -2.99
CA SER A 65 -14.22 0.75 -4.16
C SER A 65 -15.08 -0.36 -4.77
N LYS A 66 -16.19 0.02 -5.43
CA LYS A 66 -16.99 -0.90 -6.23
C LYS A 66 -16.24 -1.39 -7.48
N ALA A 67 -15.27 -0.61 -7.98
CA ALA A 67 -14.44 -0.97 -9.12
C ALA A 67 -13.45 -2.12 -8.81
N ASN A 68 -13.14 -2.34 -7.53
CA ASN A 68 -12.15 -3.32 -7.12
C ASN A 68 -12.80 -4.70 -6.89
N ASN A 69 -12.38 -5.69 -7.68
CA ASN A 69 -12.78 -7.10 -7.50
C ASN A 69 -12.32 -7.69 -6.15
N SER A 70 -11.34 -7.08 -5.49
CA SER A 70 -10.85 -7.44 -4.16
C SER A 70 -10.19 -6.21 -3.51
N PRO A 71 -10.26 -6.03 -2.18
CA PRO A 71 -9.58 -4.93 -1.51
C PRO A 71 -8.09 -4.90 -1.85
N VAL A 72 -7.61 -3.72 -2.23
CA VAL A 72 -6.18 -3.48 -2.44
C VAL A 72 -5.59 -2.95 -1.14
N LEU A 73 -4.53 -3.61 -0.68
CA LEU A 73 -3.80 -3.22 0.51
C LEU A 73 -2.62 -2.37 0.10
N TYR A 74 -2.42 -1.26 0.80
CA TYR A 74 -1.33 -0.33 0.56
C TYR A 74 -0.46 -0.20 1.80
N TYR A 75 0.86 -0.27 1.57
CA TYR A 75 1.88 -0.18 2.60
C TYR A 75 2.82 0.95 2.27
N HIS A 76 3.00 1.92 3.18
CA HIS A 76 4.00 2.95 3.04
C HIS A 76 5.29 2.48 3.70
N LEU A 77 6.21 1.96 2.89
CA LEU A 77 7.50 1.49 3.38
C LEU A 77 8.39 2.69 3.71
N LYS A 78 8.96 2.68 4.91
CA LYS A 78 9.89 3.73 5.39
C LYS A 78 11.17 3.79 4.56
N ASP A 79 11.59 2.63 4.05
CA ASP A 79 12.75 2.47 3.17
C ASP A 79 12.38 1.55 2.01
N ARG A 80 12.48 2.07 0.78
CA ARG A 80 12.25 1.33 -0.46
C ARG A 80 13.14 0.10 -0.60
N GLN A 81 14.31 0.07 0.03
CA GLN A 81 15.22 -1.09 0.00
C GLN A 81 14.63 -2.31 0.71
N SER A 82 13.66 -2.10 1.62
CA SER A 82 13.00 -3.18 2.34
C SER A 82 12.00 -3.97 1.48
N LEU A 83 11.64 -3.47 0.29
CA LEU A 83 10.58 -4.06 -0.56
C LEU A 83 10.76 -5.57 -0.77
N SER A 84 11.95 -6.01 -1.20
CA SER A 84 12.22 -7.42 -1.50
C SER A 84 12.25 -8.33 -0.26
N ASN A 85 12.33 -7.77 0.95
CA ASN A 85 12.30 -8.55 2.19
C ASN A 85 10.87 -8.99 2.56
N TYR A 86 9.86 -8.25 2.11
CA TYR A 86 8.46 -8.47 2.48
C TYR A 86 7.58 -8.87 1.29
N PHE A 87 7.93 -8.47 0.07
CA PHE A 87 7.15 -8.72 -1.14
C PHE A 87 7.91 -9.63 -2.09
N ARG A 88 7.32 -10.78 -2.44
CA ARG A 88 7.91 -11.77 -3.36
C ARG A 88 7.71 -11.33 -4.81
N LEU A 89 8.53 -10.40 -5.27
CA LEU A 89 8.38 -9.75 -6.58
C LEU A 89 8.48 -10.73 -7.76
N ASN A 90 7.71 -10.49 -8.81
CA ASN A 90 8.00 -11.06 -10.13
C ASN A 90 9.11 -10.28 -10.85
N ASP A 91 9.58 -10.81 -11.98
CA ASP A 91 10.72 -10.25 -12.71
C ASP A 91 10.47 -8.81 -13.18
N THR A 92 9.23 -8.49 -13.58
CA THR A 92 8.86 -7.13 -14.01
C THR A 92 8.93 -6.15 -12.84
N ALA A 93 8.37 -6.49 -11.69
CA ALA A 93 8.43 -5.67 -10.48
C ALA A 93 9.86 -5.55 -9.96
N GLN A 94 10.65 -6.62 -10.01
CA GLN A 94 12.07 -6.60 -9.65
C GLN A 94 12.88 -5.66 -10.54
N ARG A 95 12.58 -5.63 -11.85
CA ARG A 95 13.20 -4.68 -12.79
C ARG A 95 12.94 -3.23 -12.40
N VAL A 96 11.69 -2.90 -12.03
CA VAL A 96 11.32 -1.55 -11.54
C VAL A 96 12.05 -1.24 -10.24
N HIS A 97 12.06 -2.17 -9.28
CA HIS A 97 12.75 -2.00 -8.02
C HIS A 97 14.24 -1.71 -8.21
N ASN A 98 14.93 -2.51 -9.03
CA ASN A 98 16.35 -2.33 -9.33
C ASN A 98 16.65 -0.96 -9.95
N PHE A 99 15.77 -0.46 -10.83
CA PHE A 99 15.94 0.86 -11.46
C PHE A 99 15.95 2.00 -10.43
N TYR A 100 15.17 1.89 -9.35
CA TYR A 100 15.01 2.93 -8.33
C TYR A 100 15.97 2.82 -7.14
N GLN A 101 16.72 1.72 -6.99
CA GLN A 101 17.61 1.54 -5.83
C GLN A 101 18.63 2.68 -5.69
N TYR A 102 19.20 3.13 -6.81
CA TYR A 102 20.30 4.11 -6.82
C TYR A 102 19.89 5.50 -7.31
N ARG A 103 18.58 5.78 -7.37
CA ARG A 103 18.08 7.09 -7.80
C ARG A 103 18.07 8.07 -6.64
N GLU A 104 18.38 9.32 -6.92
CA GLU A 104 18.23 10.43 -5.99
C GLU A 104 16.75 10.81 -5.86
N ILE A 105 16.04 10.00 -5.07
CA ILE A 105 14.61 10.12 -4.75
C ILE A 105 14.44 9.92 -3.24
N LEU A 106 13.23 10.17 -2.74
CA LEU A 106 12.92 9.96 -1.33
C LEU A 106 13.09 8.47 -0.93
N PRO A 107 13.48 8.20 0.32
CA PRO A 107 13.69 6.83 0.80
C PRO A 107 12.40 6.02 0.83
N GLN A 108 11.28 6.64 1.18
CA GLN A 108 9.99 5.98 1.32
C GLN A 108 9.33 5.64 -0.03
N MET A 109 8.45 4.63 -0.01
CA MET A 109 7.65 4.25 -1.17
C MET A 109 6.30 3.68 -0.74
N TRP A 110 5.30 3.73 -1.61
CA TRP A 110 4.07 2.96 -1.42
C TRP A 110 4.09 1.68 -2.25
N VAL A 111 3.53 0.62 -1.66
CA VAL A 111 3.32 -0.68 -2.30
C VAL A 111 1.84 -1.00 -2.24
N GLY A 112 1.20 -1.17 -3.39
CA GLY A 112 -0.21 -1.58 -3.50
C GLY A 112 -0.32 -3.00 -4.07
N THR A 113 -1.02 -3.89 -3.39
CA THR A 113 -1.31 -5.24 -3.94
C THR A 113 -2.60 -5.82 -3.34
N ALA A 114 -3.26 -6.71 -4.07
CA ALA A 114 -4.44 -7.38 -3.55
C ALA A 114 -4.03 -8.39 -2.46
N GLN A 115 -4.85 -8.56 -1.42
CA GLN A 115 -4.55 -9.48 -0.30
C GLN A 115 -4.12 -10.88 -0.77
N LYS A 116 -4.83 -11.45 -1.75
CA LYS A 116 -4.55 -12.79 -2.30
C LYS A 116 -3.16 -12.94 -2.93
N GLU A 117 -2.55 -11.86 -3.38
CA GLU A 117 -1.20 -11.90 -3.97
C GLU A 117 -0.14 -12.15 -2.89
N LEU A 118 -0.37 -11.68 -1.65
CA LEU A 118 0.54 -11.85 -0.52
C LEU A 118 0.61 -13.30 0.00
N GLU A 119 -0.40 -14.12 -0.33
CA GLU A 119 -0.44 -15.54 0.02
C GLU A 119 0.28 -16.43 -1.01
N LYS A 120 0.57 -15.88 -2.21
CA LYS A 120 1.24 -16.63 -3.26
C LYS A 120 2.73 -16.84 -2.96
N THR A 121 3.32 -17.81 -3.67
CA THR A 121 4.77 -17.99 -3.70
C THR A 121 5.50 -16.88 -4.46
N ARG A 122 4.80 -16.17 -5.35
CA ARG A 122 5.27 -14.99 -6.08
C ARG A 122 4.09 -14.08 -6.41
N ILE A 123 4.28 -12.77 -6.28
CA ILE A 123 3.28 -11.75 -6.58
C ILE A 123 3.26 -11.50 -8.09
N ASP A 124 2.10 -11.66 -8.71
CA ASP A 124 1.91 -11.38 -10.14
C ASP A 124 1.43 -9.94 -10.36
N ASN A 125 0.59 -9.42 -9.47
CA ASN A 125 -0.03 -8.10 -9.57
C ASN A 125 0.40 -7.18 -8.42
N ILE A 126 1.17 -6.14 -8.74
CA ILE A 126 1.69 -5.19 -7.76
C ILE A 126 1.78 -3.79 -8.36
N ARG A 127 1.55 -2.78 -7.52
CA ARG A 127 1.69 -1.35 -7.81
C ARG A 127 2.83 -0.81 -6.95
N LEU A 128 3.80 -0.13 -7.57
CA LEU A 128 4.97 0.44 -6.90
C LEU A 128 4.98 1.95 -7.14
N TYR A 129 4.96 2.75 -6.08
CA TYR A 129 4.92 4.21 -6.16
C TYR A 129 6.14 4.81 -5.47
N TYR A 130 6.88 5.64 -6.18
CA TYR A 130 8.10 6.31 -5.72
C TYR A 130 7.91 7.82 -5.69
N TYR A 131 8.65 8.52 -4.83
CA TYR A 131 8.47 9.94 -4.58
C TYR A 131 9.76 10.72 -4.77
N LYS A 132 9.67 11.91 -5.38
CA LYS A 132 10.73 12.92 -5.36
C LYS A 132 10.11 14.25 -4.95
N SER A 133 10.71 14.91 -3.96
CA SER A 133 10.29 16.25 -3.56
C SER A 133 11.04 17.29 -4.36
N PHE A 134 10.34 18.35 -4.78
CA PHE A 134 10.93 19.51 -5.42
C PHE A 134 10.58 20.71 -4.55
N VAL A 135 11.58 21.21 -3.81
CA VAL A 135 11.44 22.37 -2.93
C VAL A 135 12.23 23.50 -3.57
N ALA A 136 11.67 24.70 -3.63
CA ALA A 136 12.41 25.87 -4.08
C ALA A 136 13.55 26.17 -3.10
N ASP A 137 14.73 26.50 -3.62
CA ASP A 137 15.80 27.06 -2.79
C ASP A 137 15.28 28.35 -2.15
N LYS A 138 15.35 28.42 -0.81
CA LYS A 138 14.91 29.59 -0.04
C LYS A 138 15.94 30.70 -0.10
#